data_AF-F8H4I3-F1
#
_entry.id   AF-F8H4I3-F1
#
_cell.length_a   1.000
_cell.length_b   1.000
_cell.length_c   1.000
_cell.angle_alpha   90.00
_cell.angle_beta   90.00
_cell.angle_gamma   90.00
#
_symmetry.space_group_name_H-M   'P 1'
#
loop_
_entity.id
_entity.type
_entity.pdbx_description
1 polymer ?
#
loop_
_entity_poly.entity_id
_entity_poly.type
_entity_poly.pdbx_seq_one_letter_code
_entity_poly.pdbx_strand_id
1 'polypeptide(L)'
;MTPFALLYALHVLAATVWVGGMFFAWMVLRPAAVAMLQAPERLRLWTDVLRRFFVWVWVAVLVLPISGIGMWHMRFGALESAPRYVHIMAGLYLVMLALFLRIQLLQLPSLKRAVEAEQWPAGGAVLGQIRRLVGINLILGLLVVALASARPLF
;
A
#
# COMPACT_ATOMS: atom_id res chain seq x y z
N MET A 1 13.85 3.61 -25.26
CA MET A 1 12.50 3.78 -24.69
C MET A 1 12.26 5.27 -24.50
N THR A 2 11.05 5.80 -24.76
CA THR A 2 10.77 7.21 -24.48
C THR A 2 10.78 7.46 -22.96
N PRO A 3 11.11 8.68 -22.49
CA PRO A 3 11.05 9.02 -21.06
C PRO A 3 9.69 8.70 -20.43
N PHE A 4 8.61 8.96 -21.18
CA PHE A 4 7.24 8.62 -20.78
C PHE A 4 7.05 7.11 -20.57
N ALA A 5 7.51 6.26 -21.49
CA ALA A 5 7.35 4.82 -21.38
C ALA A 5 8.09 4.24 -20.15
N LEU A 6 9.26 4.79 -19.84
CA LEU A 6 10.00 4.42 -18.63
C LEU A 6 9.26 4.82 -17.35
N LEU A 7 8.78 6.08 -17.27
CA LEU A 7 8.00 6.54 -16.12
C LEU A 7 6.72 5.74 -15.92
N TYR A 8 6.02 5.42 -17.02
CA TYR A 8 4.82 4.58 -16.98
C TYR A 8 5.12 3.18 -16.46
N ALA A 9 6.18 2.53 -16.97
CA ALA A 9 6.59 1.21 -16.50
C ALA A 9 6.92 1.22 -15.00
N LEU A 10 7.71 2.20 -14.53
CA LEU A 10 8.04 2.34 -13.11
C LEU A 10 6.80 2.60 -12.25
N HIS A 11 5.88 3.44 -12.73
CA HIS A 11 4.63 3.74 -12.04
C HIS A 11 3.78 2.48 -11.84
N VAL A 12 3.60 1.70 -12.92
CA VAL A 12 2.82 0.46 -12.89
C VAL A 12 3.49 -0.56 -11.98
N LEU A 13 4.82 -0.75 -12.08
CA LEU A 13 5.55 -1.68 -11.21
C LEU A 13 5.43 -1.30 -9.73
N ALA A 14 5.52 -0.02 -9.39
CA ALA A 14 5.33 0.46 -8.02
C ALA A 14 3.91 0.17 -7.51
N ALA A 15 2.88 0.44 -8.33
CA ALA A 15 1.50 0.11 -8.01
C ALA A 15 1.29 -1.40 -7.84
N THR A 16 1.87 -2.23 -8.72
CA THR A 16 1.79 -3.69 -8.66
C THR A 16 2.43 -4.23 -7.38
N VAL A 17 3.63 -3.77 -7.02
CA VAL A 17 4.32 -4.22 -5.81
C VAL A 17 3.51 -3.86 -4.56
N TRP A 18 3.00 -2.63 -4.48
CA TRP A 18 2.26 -2.20 -3.31
C TRP A 18 0.88 -2.87 -3.22
N VAL A 19 0.04 -2.75 -4.25
CA VAL A 19 -1.34 -3.30 -4.24
C VAL A 19 -1.30 -4.84 -4.25
N GLY A 20 -0.45 -5.43 -5.09
CA GLY A 20 -0.27 -6.88 -5.15
C GLY A 20 0.31 -7.46 -3.86
N GLY A 21 1.25 -6.77 -3.21
CA GLY A 21 1.77 -7.17 -1.90
C GLY A 21 0.71 -7.12 -0.81
N MET A 22 -0.15 -6.10 -0.79
CA MET A 22 -1.30 -6.04 0.12
C MET A 22 -2.30 -7.16 -0.16
N PHE A 23 -2.58 -7.45 -1.43
CA PHE A 23 -3.45 -8.56 -1.84
C PHE A 23 -2.89 -9.89 -1.32
N PHE A 24 -1.63 -10.19 -1.61
CA PHE A 24 -0.96 -11.40 -1.15
C PHE A 24 -1.00 -11.53 0.38
N ALA A 25 -0.65 -10.45 1.09
CA ALA A 25 -0.67 -10.43 2.56
C ALA A 25 -2.07 -10.79 3.10
N TRP A 26 -3.13 -10.20 2.53
CA TRP A 26 -4.48 -10.32 3.06
C TRP A 26 -5.19 -11.63 2.65
N MET A 27 -5.04 -12.03 1.38
CA MET A 27 -5.74 -13.18 0.78
C MET A 27 -4.99 -14.49 0.91
N VAL A 28 -3.65 -14.47 0.96
CA VAL A 28 -2.84 -15.69 0.85
C VAL A 28 -2.06 -15.93 2.15
N LEU A 29 -1.21 -14.98 2.54
CA LEU A 29 -0.33 -15.16 3.70
C LEU A 29 -1.13 -15.28 5.01
N ARG A 30 -2.18 -14.47 5.19
CA ARG A 30 -3.00 -14.50 6.39
C ARG A 30 -3.64 -15.87 6.66
N PRO A 31 -4.45 -16.44 5.75
CA PRO A 31 -5.07 -17.74 6.02
C PRO A 31 -4.02 -18.82 6.24
N ALA A 32 -2.93 -18.82 5.48
CA ALA A 32 -1.82 -19.76 5.69
C ALA A 32 -1.21 -19.63 7.10
N ALA A 33 -0.91 -18.41 7.55
CA ALA A 33 -0.36 -18.17 8.89
C ALA A 33 -1.35 -18.52 10.02
N VAL A 34 -2.66 -18.41 9.79
CA VAL A 34 -3.67 -18.83 10.77
C VAL A 34 -3.79 -20.36 10.83
N ALA A 35 -3.66 -21.05 9.70
CA ALA A 35 -3.77 -22.49 9.62
C ALA A 35 -2.52 -23.21 10.16
N MET A 36 -1.33 -22.62 10.00
CA MET A 36 -0.06 -23.32 10.25
C MET A 36 0.64 -22.91 11.56
N LEU A 37 0.37 -21.72 12.11
CA LEU A 37 1.16 -21.15 13.20
C LEU A 37 0.34 -20.88 14.45
N GLN A 38 0.97 -21.06 15.61
CA GLN A 38 0.40 -20.65 16.89
C GLN A 38 0.36 -19.11 17.01
N ALA A 39 -0.42 -18.59 17.95
CA ALA A 39 -0.64 -17.14 18.07
C ALA A 39 0.67 -16.31 18.25
N PRO A 40 1.64 -16.71 19.10
CA PRO A 40 2.91 -15.98 19.24
C PRO A 40 3.77 -16.01 17.98
N GLU A 41 3.89 -17.17 17.35
CA GLU A 41 4.67 -17.36 16.12
C GLU A 41 4.10 -16.52 14.97
N ARG A 42 2.77 -16.50 14.85
CA ARG A 42 2.07 -15.67 13.87
C ARG A 42 2.36 -14.19 14.09
N LEU A 43 2.38 -13.70 15.33
CA LEU A 43 2.70 -12.31 15.63
C LEU A 43 4.15 -11.96 15.28
N ARG A 44 5.09 -12.85 15.58
CA ARG A 44 6.51 -12.68 15.21
C ARG A 44 6.68 -12.66 13.69
N LEU A 45 6.05 -13.58 12.96
CA LEU A 45 6.05 -13.61 11.49
C LEU A 45 5.52 -12.30 10.91
N TRP A 46 4.34 -11.85 11.35
CA TRP A 46 3.74 -10.61 10.85
C TRP A 46 4.59 -9.38 11.14
N THR A 47 5.24 -9.33 12.29
CA THR A 47 6.15 -8.23 12.64
C THR A 47 7.33 -8.16 11.67
N ASP A 48 7.92 -9.30 11.29
CA ASP A 48 9.03 -9.32 10.32
C ASP A 48 8.56 -9.05 8.88
N VAL A 49 7.43 -9.64 8.47
CA VAL A 49 6.85 -9.42 7.14
C VAL A 49 6.51 -7.95 6.93
N LEU A 50 5.82 -7.30 7.88
CA LEU A 50 5.47 -5.89 7.77
C LEU A 50 6.73 -5.01 7.71
N ARG A 51 7.75 -5.32 8.52
CA ARG A 51 9.04 -4.61 8.50
C ARG A 51 9.67 -4.62 7.10
N ARG A 52 9.73 -5.79 6.46
CA ARG A 52 10.35 -5.95 5.13
C ARG A 52 9.47 -5.36 4.02
N PHE A 53 8.16 -5.61 4.08
CA PHE A 53 7.23 -5.11 3.07
C PHE A 53 7.16 -3.58 3.06
N PHE A 54 7.21 -2.93 4.22
CA PHE A 54 7.12 -1.48 4.29
C PHE A 54 8.32 -0.74 3.69
N VAL A 55 9.49 -1.37 3.59
CA VAL A 55 10.61 -0.82 2.79
C VAL A 55 10.19 -0.66 1.33
N TRP A 56 9.55 -1.67 0.75
CA TRP A 56 9.03 -1.62 -0.61
C TRP A 56 7.87 -0.64 -0.76
N VAL A 57 7.01 -0.52 0.26
CA VAL A 57 5.94 0.49 0.27
C VAL A 57 6.51 1.90 0.26
N TRP A 58 7.59 2.19 1.00
CA TRP A 58 8.27 3.49 0.94
C TRP A 58 8.82 3.79 -0.45
N VAL A 59 9.41 2.80 -1.13
CA VAL A 59 9.83 2.96 -2.52
C VAL A 59 8.62 3.30 -3.40
N ALA A 60 7.51 2.58 -3.27
CA ALA A 60 6.30 2.86 -4.03
C ALA A 60 5.72 4.26 -3.75
N VAL A 61 5.72 4.70 -2.48
CA VAL A 61 5.28 6.03 -2.03
C VAL A 61 6.12 7.15 -2.65
N LEU A 62 7.39 6.91 -2.99
CA LEU A 62 8.21 7.90 -3.69
C LEU A 62 8.03 7.80 -5.21
N VAL A 63 8.06 6.59 -5.76
CA VAL A 63 8.02 6.36 -7.21
C VAL A 63 6.69 6.79 -7.80
N LEU A 64 5.55 6.48 -7.15
CA LEU A 64 4.21 6.80 -7.68
C LEU A 64 3.98 8.29 -7.92
N PRO A 65 4.22 9.22 -6.96
CA PRO A 65 4.02 10.65 -7.22
C PRO A 65 5.04 11.22 -8.19
N ILE A 66 6.32 10.82 -8.11
CA ILE A 66 7.36 11.32 -9.02
C ILE A 66 7.02 10.94 -10.47
N SER A 67 6.70 9.66 -10.71
CA SER A 67 6.33 9.18 -12.04
C SER A 67 4.95 9.70 -12.48
N GLY A 68 3.98 9.79 -11.58
CA GLY A 68 2.63 10.28 -11.86
C GLY A 68 2.62 11.74 -12.28
N ILE A 69 3.29 12.62 -11.50
CA ILE A 69 3.43 14.05 -11.82
C ILE A 69 4.27 14.22 -13.10
N GLY A 70 5.35 13.46 -13.26
CA GLY A 70 6.16 13.48 -14.49
C GLY A 70 5.33 13.14 -15.74
N MET A 71 4.53 12.08 -15.70
CA MET A 71 3.63 11.72 -16.81
C MET A 71 2.53 12.76 -17.03
N TRP A 72 2.00 13.35 -15.96
CA TRP A 72 1.00 14.41 -16.04
C TRP A 72 1.51 15.61 -16.82
N HIS A 73 2.68 16.13 -16.43
CA HIS A 73 3.31 17.27 -17.10
C HIS A 73 3.64 16.96 -18.56
N MET A 74 4.11 15.75 -18.88
CA MET A 74 4.42 15.35 -20.25
C MET A 74 3.19 15.18 -21.15
N ARG A 75 2.05 14.75 -20.60
CA ARG A 75 0.86 14.38 -21.39
C ARG A 75 -0.18 15.48 -21.49
N PHE A 76 -0.40 16.22 -20.41
CA PHE A 76 -1.48 17.20 -20.30
C PHE A 76 -0.95 18.64 -20.22
N GLY A 77 0.30 18.83 -19.78
CA GLY A 77 0.87 20.16 -19.58
C GLY A 77 0.49 20.71 -18.19
N ALA A 78 -0.35 21.74 -18.12
CA ALA A 78 -0.78 22.33 -16.85
C ALA A 78 -1.58 21.32 -16.01
N LEU A 79 -1.46 21.38 -14.68
CA LEU A 79 -2.14 20.42 -13.79
C LEU A 79 -3.66 20.40 -13.98
N GLU A 80 -4.29 21.53 -14.26
CA GLU A 80 -5.75 21.64 -14.44
C GLU A 80 -6.29 20.95 -15.70
N SER A 81 -5.41 20.61 -16.65
CA SER A 81 -5.80 20.08 -17.95
C SER A 81 -5.97 18.56 -17.98
N ALA A 82 -5.65 17.86 -16.89
CA ALA A 82 -5.82 16.40 -16.87
C ALA A 82 -7.30 16.00 -16.70
N PRO A 83 -7.68 14.84 -17.23
CA PRO A 83 -8.99 14.26 -17.00
C PRO A 83 -9.30 14.08 -15.49
N ARG A 84 -10.57 14.17 -15.11
CA ARG A 84 -10.99 14.08 -13.70
C ARG A 84 -10.55 12.81 -13.00
N TYR A 85 -10.51 11.69 -13.73
CA TYR A 85 -10.06 10.42 -13.15
C TYR A 85 -8.60 10.48 -12.65
N VAL A 86 -7.73 11.29 -13.24
CA VAL A 86 -6.34 11.46 -12.79
C VAL A 86 -6.30 12.20 -11.45
N HIS A 87 -7.14 13.23 -11.28
CA HIS A 87 -7.32 13.91 -10.00
C HIS A 87 -7.87 12.97 -8.92
N ILE A 88 -8.83 12.11 -9.28
CA ILE A 88 -9.37 11.08 -8.37
C ILE A 88 -8.27 10.09 -7.97
N MET A 89 -7.44 9.62 -8.91
CA MET A 89 -6.30 8.74 -8.61
C MET A 89 -5.33 9.40 -7.61
N ALA A 90 -5.01 10.68 -7.80
CA ALA A 90 -4.16 11.43 -6.88
C ALA A 90 -4.79 11.58 -5.49
N GLY A 91 -6.09 11.89 -5.42
CA GLY A 91 -6.84 11.96 -4.16
C GLY A 91 -6.86 10.63 -3.40
N LEU A 92 -7.13 9.53 -4.11
CA LEU A 92 -7.11 8.18 -3.53
C LEU A 92 -5.70 7.81 -3.03
N TYR A 93 -4.66 8.14 -3.80
CA TYR A 93 -3.28 7.94 -3.37
C TYR A 93 -2.97 8.67 -2.05
N LEU A 94 -3.41 9.91 -1.87
CA LEU A 94 -3.20 10.65 -0.62
C LEU A 94 -3.91 9.99 0.57
N VAL A 95 -5.12 9.46 0.36
CA VAL A 95 -5.82 8.68 1.40
C VAL A 95 -5.05 7.41 1.74
N MET A 96 -4.59 6.66 0.73
CA MET A 96 -3.79 5.45 0.91
C MET A 96 -2.48 5.73 1.65
N LEU A 97 -1.81 6.85 1.33
CA LEU A 97 -0.61 7.32 2.00
C LEU A 97 -0.90 7.66 3.47
N ALA A 98 -1.97 8.38 3.77
CA ALA A 98 -2.36 8.71 5.14
C ALA A 98 -2.63 7.44 5.99
N LEU A 99 -3.29 6.44 5.40
CA LEU A 99 -3.49 5.14 6.05
C LEU A 99 -2.16 4.43 6.31
N PHE A 100 -1.26 4.41 5.33
CA PHE A 100 0.07 3.83 5.48
C PHE A 100 0.88 4.52 6.58
N LEU A 101 0.92 5.85 6.59
CA LEU A 101 1.61 6.63 7.62
C LEU A 101 1.04 6.35 9.01
N ARG A 102 -0.29 6.26 9.15
CA ARG A 102 -0.92 5.88 10.42
C ARG A 102 -0.47 4.50 10.90
N ILE A 103 -0.40 3.51 10.01
CA ILE A 103 0.08 2.16 10.34
C ILE A 103 1.55 2.22 10.75
N GLN A 104 2.39 2.86 9.94
CA GLN A 104 3.85 2.91 10.10
C GLN A 104 4.26 3.64 11.39
N LEU A 105 3.63 4.78 11.68
CA LEU A 105 4.04 5.68 12.77
C LEU A 105 3.40 5.30 14.11
N LEU A 106 2.15 4.82 14.11
CA LEU A 106 1.42 4.59 15.36
C LEU A 106 1.31 3.11 15.72
N GLN A 107 1.00 2.25 14.74
CA GLN A 107 0.65 0.86 15.04
C GLN A 107 1.85 -0.09 15.00
N LEU A 108 2.77 0.10 14.06
CA LEU A 108 3.94 -0.78 13.94
C LEU A 108 4.87 -0.71 15.17
N PRO A 109 5.19 0.47 15.74
CA PRO A 109 5.99 0.53 16.98
C PRO A 109 5.26 -0.11 18.16
N SER A 110 3.93 0.07 18.25
CA SER A 110 3.10 -0.54 19.29
C SER A 110 3.10 -2.07 19.19
N LEU A 111 2.98 -2.61 17.97
CA LEU A 111 3.05 -4.05 17.72
C LEU A 111 4.41 -4.62 18.13
N LYS A 112 5.52 -3.95 17.74
CA LYS A 112 6.88 -4.40 18.09
C LYS A 112 7.07 -4.46 19.60
N ARG A 113 6.70 -3.40 20.32
CA ARG A 113 6.78 -3.38 21.80
C ARG A 113 5.97 -4.49 22.44
N ALA A 114 4.76 -4.75 21.96
CA ALA A 114 3.93 -5.83 22.49
C ALA A 114 4.53 -7.22 22.24
N VAL A 115 5.18 -7.43 21.09
CA VAL A 115 5.87 -8.69 20.76
C VAL A 115 7.16 -8.87 21.57
N GLU A 116 7.94 -7.81 21.75
CA GLU A 116 9.18 -7.79 22.56
C GLU A 116 8.88 -8.02 24.04
N ALA A 117 7.77 -7.48 24.55
CA ALA A 117 7.30 -7.71 25.91
C ALA A 117 6.46 -8.99 26.08
N GLU A 118 6.35 -9.83 25.04
CA GLU A 118 5.56 -11.07 25.03
C GLU A 118 4.07 -10.90 25.42
N GLN A 119 3.52 -9.71 25.20
CA GLN A 119 2.12 -9.38 25.47
C GLN A 119 1.22 -9.81 24.30
N TRP A 120 1.06 -11.12 24.11
CA TRP A 120 0.37 -11.70 22.95
C TRP A 120 -1.06 -11.20 22.72
N PRO A 121 -1.93 -11.04 23.75
CA PRO A 121 -3.28 -10.52 23.55
C PRO A 121 -3.28 -9.07 23.02
N ALA A 122 -2.42 -8.22 23.57
CA ALA A 122 -2.28 -6.82 23.14
C ALA A 122 -1.70 -6.73 21.71
N GLY A 123 -0.66 -7.53 21.41
CA GLY A 123 -0.09 -7.63 20.07
C GLY A 123 -1.11 -8.10 19.03
N GLY A 124 -1.95 -9.08 19.39
CA GLY A 124 -3.07 -9.55 18.57
C GLY A 124 -4.09 -8.46 18.25
N ALA A 125 -4.44 -7.63 19.24
CA ALA A 125 -5.35 -6.50 19.05
C ALA A 125 -4.77 -5.46 18.08
N VAL A 126 -3.51 -5.07 18.26
CA VAL A 126 -2.82 -4.11 17.37
C VAL A 126 -2.72 -4.65 15.95
N LEU A 127 -2.32 -5.93 15.78
CA LEU A 127 -2.27 -6.57 14.46
C LEU A 127 -3.66 -6.59 13.80
N GLY A 128 -4.71 -6.81 14.59
CA GLY A 128 -6.10 -6.72 14.11
C GLY A 128 -6.44 -5.35 13.54
N GLN A 129 -6.00 -4.27 14.20
CA GLN A 129 -6.20 -2.90 13.70
C GLN A 129 -5.38 -2.61 12.43
N ILE A 130 -4.10 -3.03 12.39
CA ILE A 130 -3.24 -2.91 11.21
C ILE A 130 -3.93 -3.59 10.02
N ARG A 131 -4.40 -4.82 10.21
CA ARG A 131 -5.08 -5.60 9.18
C ARG A 131 -6.33 -4.91 8.63
N ARG A 132 -7.12 -4.25 9.50
CA ARG A 132 -8.30 -3.49 9.06
C ARG A 132 -7.88 -2.33 8.16
N LEU A 133 -6.87 -1.57 8.55
CA LEU A 133 -6.37 -0.44 7.74
C LEU A 133 -5.75 -0.92 6.43
N VAL A 134 -4.98 -2.01 6.43
CA VAL A 134 -4.43 -2.63 5.22
C VAL A 134 -5.56 -3.12 4.29
N GLY A 135 -6.63 -3.70 4.83
CA GLY A 135 -7.79 -4.13 4.03
C GLY A 135 -8.50 -2.96 3.34
N ILE A 136 -8.71 -1.86 4.06
CA ILE A 136 -9.26 -0.62 3.46
C ILE A 136 -8.30 -0.10 2.37
N ASN A 137 -7.01 -0.04 2.67
CA ASN A 137 -5.98 0.43 1.73
C ASN A 137 -5.91 -0.44 0.46
N LEU A 138 -6.06 -1.76 0.60
CA LEU A 138 -6.14 -2.69 -0.52
C LEU A 138 -7.35 -2.40 -1.41
N ILE A 139 -8.54 -2.18 -0.84
CA ILE A 139 -9.74 -1.84 -1.63
C ILE A 139 -9.50 -0.54 -2.40
N LEU A 140 -8.97 0.50 -1.75
CA LEU A 140 -8.63 1.76 -2.42
C LEU A 140 -7.60 1.54 -3.56
N GLY A 141 -6.57 0.74 -3.32
CA GLY A 141 -5.57 0.42 -4.33
C GLY A 141 -6.15 -0.31 -5.54
N LEU A 142 -7.05 -1.27 -5.32
CA LEU A 142 -7.76 -1.97 -6.40
C LEU A 142 -8.67 -1.01 -7.18
N LEU A 143 -9.35 -0.07 -6.50
CA LEU A 143 -10.14 0.96 -7.16
C LEU A 143 -9.27 1.88 -8.03
N VAL A 144 -8.08 2.30 -7.55
CA VAL A 144 -7.12 3.09 -8.34
C VAL A 144 -6.68 2.33 -9.58
N VAL A 145 -6.33 1.04 -9.45
CA VAL A 145 -5.92 0.18 -10.58
C VAL A 145 -7.06 0.05 -11.60
N ALA A 146 -8.30 -0.17 -11.12
CA ALA A 146 -9.48 -0.25 -11.99
C ALA A 146 -9.72 1.08 -12.73
N LEU A 147 -9.61 2.21 -12.03
CA LEU A 147 -9.80 3.54 -12.61
C LEU A 147 -8.75 3.85 -13.69
N ALA A 148 -7.48 3.54 -13.41
CA ALA A 148 -6.38 3.70 -14.35
C ALA A 148 -6.54 2.82 -15.61
N SER A 149 -7.15 1.65 -15.46
CA SER A 149 -7.38 0.69 -16.54
C SER A 149 -8.60 1.05 -17.39
N ALA A 150 -9.70 1.45 -16.74
CA ALA A 150 -10.96 1.80 -17.39
C ALA A 150 -10.91 3.15 -18.13
N ARG A 151 -10.09 4.10 -17.65
CA ARG A 151 -9.92 5.44 -18.23
C ARG A 151 -11.26 6.11 -18.58
N PRO A 152 -12.15 6.29 -17.59
CA PRO A 152 -13.48 6.81 -17.87
C PRO A 152 -13.42 8.23 -18.44
N LEU A 153 -14.40 8.54 -19.30
CA LEU A 153 -14.45 9.77 -20.10
C LEU A 153 -15.01 11.00 -19.35
N PHE A 154 -15.34 10.89 -18.07
CA PHE A 154 -16.01 11.93 -17.28
C PHE A 154 -15.08 12.88 -16.52
#